data_AF-A0AAW6JLW7-F1
#
_entry.id   AF-A0AAW6JLW7-F1
#
_cell.length_a   1.000
_cell.length_b   1.000
_cell.length_c   1.000
_cell.angle_alpha   90.00
_cell.angle_beta   90.00
_cell.angle_gamma   90.00
#
_symmetry.space_group_name_H-M   'P 1'
#
loop_
_entity.id
_entity.type
_entity.pdbx_description
1 polymer ?
#
loop_
_entity_poly.entity_id
_entity_poly.type
_entity_poly.pdbx_seq_one_letter_code
_entity_poly.pdbx_strand_id
1 'polypeptide(L)'
;MKVLIDTHVFIWWTSDSQKLSLLVYNLLGDSNTQVFLSVVSIWEMQIKLSLGKLQLKTALPELIEDEIKRNRIKLLPLDLSHIYALNNLSNHHRDPFDRLLISQSQSEKLVIVSIDAKFDGYEIERLW
;
A
#
# COMPACT_ATOMS: atom_id res chain seq x y z
N MET A 1 6.05 -14.87 3.14
CA MET A 1 6.04 -13.56 3.85
C MET A 1 4.70 -12.85 3.59
N LYS A 2 4.29 -11.89 4.44
CA LYS A 2 3.11 -11.06 4.20
C LYS A 2 3.53 -9.59 4.12
N VAL A 3 3.09 -8.89 3.08
CA VAL A 3 3.49 -7.50 2.83
C VAL A 3 2.29 -6.62 2.54
N LEU A 4 2.33 -5.37 3.01
CA LEU A 4 1.39 -4.32 2.66
C LEU A 4 2.07 -3.37 1.68
N ILE A 5 1.54 -3.23 0.47
CA ILE A 5 2.10 -2.31 -0.52
C ILE A 5 1.50 -0.91 -0.36
N ASP A 6 2.35 0.10 -0.49
CA ASP A 6 1.97 1.50 -0.57
C ASP A 6 1.25 1.80 -1.91
N THR A 7 0.51 2.91 -1.96
CA THR A 7 -0.27 3.33 -3.12
C THR A 7 0.60 3.50 -4.36
N HIS A 8 1.77 4.14 -4.25
CA HIS A 8 2.67 4.30 -5.40
C HIS A 8 3.29 2.98 -5.85
N VAL A 9 3.53 2.04 -4.94
CA VAL A 9 4.06 0.71 -5.28
C VAL A 9 3.04 -0.05 -6.12
N PHE A 10 1.76 -0.01 -5.74
CA PHE A 10 0.70 -0.58 -6.56
C PHE A 10 0.63 0.07 -7.95
N ILE A 11 0.67 1.41 -8.02
CA ILE A 11 0.63 2.12 -9.30
C ILE A 11 1.84 1.75 -10.18
N TRP A 12 3.05 1.75 -9.64
CA TRP A 12 4.25 1.40 -10.42
C TRP A 12 4.25 -0.06 -10.83
N TRP A 13 3.88 -0.99 -9.95
CA TRP A 13 3.85 -2.40 -10.29
C TRP A 13 2.92 -2.70 -11.48
N THR A 14 1.79 -1.99 -11.57
CA THR A 14 0.75 -2.22 -12.57
C THR A 14 0.91 -1.38 -13.84
N SER A 15 1.69 -0.29 -13.80
CA SER A 15 1.82 0.65 -14.94
C SER A 15 3.24 0.95 -15.41
N ASP A 16 4.25 0.80 -14.55
CA ASP A 16 5.64 1.17 -14.81
C ASP A 16 6.59 0.46 -13.82
N SER A 17 6.74 -0.85 -13.97
CA SER A 17 7.45 -1.70 -13.00
C SER A 17 8.95 -1.41 -12.91
N GLN A 18 9.51 -0.67 -13.87
CA GLN A 18 10.92 -0.25 -13.87
C GLN A 18 11.24 0.73 -12.74
N LYS A 19 10.22 1.37 -12.14
CA LYS A 19 10.38 2.24 -10.97
C LYS A 19 10.49 1.49 -9.66
N LEU A 20 10.19 0.19 -9.63
CA LEU A 20 10.40 -0.65 -8.47
C LEU A 20 11.89 -1.00 -8.36
N SER A 21 12.41 -1.12 -7.14
CA SER A 21 13.72 -1.75 -6.97
C SER A 21 13.67 -3.20 -7.44
N LEU A 22 14.84 -3.76 -7.75
CA LEU A 22 14.96 -5.17 -8.08
C LEU A 22 14.50 -6.08 -6.94
N LEU A 23 14.75 -5.68 -5.69
CA LEU A 23 14.32 -6.43 -4.51
C LEU A 23 12.79 -6.50 -4.44
N VAL A 24 12.11 -5.35 -4.56
CA VAL A 24 10.65 -5.27 -4.50
C VAL A 24 10.01 -5.97 -5.69
N TYR A 25 10.54 -5.79 -6.91
CA TYR A 25 10.02 -6.47 -8.09
C TYR A 25 10.06 -8.00 -7.93
N ASN A 26 11.18 -8.55 -7.48
CA ASN A 26 11.32 -9.98 -7.23
C ASN A 26 10.41 -10.46 -6.08
N LEU A 27 10.32 -9.66 -5.01
CA LEU A 27 9.51 -9.98 -3.85
C LEU A 27 8.01 -10.11 -4.20
N LEU A 28 7.50 -9.17 -4.99
CA LEU A 28 6.10 -9.14 -5.42
C LEU A 28 5.78 -10.26 -6.43
N GLY A 29 6.78 -10.77 -7.15
CA GLY A 29 6.66 -11.92 -8.05
C GLY A 29 6.78 -13.29 -7.37
N ASP A 30 7.24 -13.36 -6.12
CA ASP A 30 7.41 -14.62 -5.39
C ASP A 30 6.06 -15.20 -4.94
N SER A 31 5.78 -16.44 -5.33
CA SER A 31 4.60 -17.19 -4.91
C SER A 31 4.47 -17.41 -3.40
N ASN A 32 5.57 -17.31 -2.65
CA ASN A 32 5.58 -17.42 -1.19
C ASN A 32 5.29 -16.09 -0.48
N THR A 33 5.11 -15.01 -1.24
CA THR A 33 4.74 -13.68 -0.73
C THR A 33 3.24 -13.46 -0.89
N GLN A 34 2.55 -13.26 0.22
CA GLN A 34 1.17 -12.78 0.21
C GLN A 34 1.19 -11.25 0.20
N VAL A 35 0.76 -10.67 -0.92
CA VAL A 35 0.64 -9.22 -1.09
C VAL A 35 -0.73 -8.76 -0.63
N PHE A 36 -0.76 -7.69 0.17
CA PHE A 36 -1.95 -6.98 0.60
C PHE A 36 -1.97 -5.57 0.02
N LEU A 37 -3.15 -5.13 -0.44
CA LEU A 37 -3.43 -3.74 -0.81
C LEU A 37 -4.53 -3.22 0.12
N SER A 38 -4.27 -2.11 0.80
CA SER A 38 -5.27 -1.51 1.69
C SER A 38 -6.40 -0.86 0.90
N VAL A 39 -7.64 -1.00 1.39
CA VAL A 39 -8.77 -0.20 0.90
C VAL A 39 -8.54 1.31 1.10
N VAL A 40 -7.68 1.70 2.05
CA VAL A 40 -7.25 3.09 2.27
C VAL A 40 -6.49 3.64 1.07
N SER A 41 -5.58 2.85 0.47
CA SER A 41 -4.88 3.23 -0.76
C SER A 41 -5.85 3.41 -1.93
N ILE A 42 -6.85 2.54 -2.05
CA ILE A 42 -7.88 2.67 -3.09
C ILE A 42 -8.71 3.94 -2.87
N TRP A 43 -9.06 4.24 -1.62
CA TRP A 43 -9.75 5.48 -1.26
C TRP A 43 -8.93 6.72 -1.62
N GLU A 44 -7.63 6.71 -1.30
CA GLU A 44 -6.69 7.78 -1.69
C GLU A 44 -6.63 7.94 -3.21
N MET A 45 -6.50 6.84 -3.96
CA MET A 45 -6.50 6.85 -5.43
C MET A 45 -7.78 7.47 -5.98
N GLN A 46 -8.94 7.09 -5.44
CA GLN A 46 -10.24 7.62 -5.86
C GLN A 46 -10.35 9.14 -5.63
N ILE A 47 -9.81 9.65 -4.53
CA ILE A 47 -9.73 11.09 -4.25
C ILE A 47 -8.74 11.78 -5.21
N LYS A 48 -7.56 11.20 -5.45
CA LYS A 48 -6.58 11.78 -6.37
C LYS A 48 -7.12 11.83 -7.81
N LEU A 49 -7.91 10.84 -8.24
CA LEU A 49 -8.63 10.85 -9.52
C LEU A 49 -9.63 12.00 -9.61
N SER A 50 -10.48 12.19 -8.60
CA SER A 50 -11.50 13.26 -8.63
C SER A 50 -10.88 14.66 -8.60
N LEU A 51 -9.70 14.80 -8.00
CA LEU A 51 -8.91 16.03 -7.98
C LEU A 51 -8.03 16.22 -9.23
N GLY A 52 -8.04 15.28 -10.19
CA GLY A 52 -7.19 15.32 -11.38
C GLY A 52 -5.68 15.15 -11.11
N LYS A 53 -5.31 14.69 -9.92
CA LYS A 53 -3.92 14.47 -9.47
C LYS A 53 -3.38 13.08 -9.80
N LEU A 54 -4.25 12.17 -10.22
CA LEU A 54 -3.91 10.84 -10.71
C LEU A 54 -4.60 10.64 -12.06
N GLN A 55 -3.91 9.99 -13.00
CA GLN A 55 -4.46 9.56 -14.27
C GLN A 55 -4.17 8.07 -14.43
N LEU A 56 -5.20 7.29 -14.75
CA LEU A 56 -5.11 5.86 -14.99
C LEU A 56 -5.50 5.59 -16.45
N LYS A 57 -4.86 4.60 -17.07
CA LYS A 57 -5.19 4.17 -18.44
C LYS A 57 -6.54 3.43 -18.52
N THR A 58 -6.97 2.87 -17.38
CA THR A 58 -8.18 2.07 -17.21
C THR A 58 -8.97 2.61 -16.03
N ALA A 59 -10.28 2.39 -15.98
CA ALA A 59 -11.09 2.81 -14.85
C ALA A 59 -10.60 2.14 -13.54
N LEU A 60 -10.68 2.85 -12.41
CA LEU A 60 -10.16 2.34 -11.14
C LEU A 60 -10.78 0.97 -10.74
N PRO A 61 -12.11 0.74 -10.83
CA PRO A 61 -12.67 -0.56 -10.49
C PRO A 61 -12.11 -1.70 -11.32
N GLU A 62 -12.00 -1.51 -12.64
CA GLU A 62 -11.45 -2.50 -13.57
C GLU A 62 -9.98 -2.80 -13.26
N LEU A 63 -9.18 -1.76 -13.01
CA LEU A 63 -7.77 -1.92 -12.62
C LEU A 63 -7.63 -2.75 -11.33
N ILE A 64 -8.42 -2.44 -10.31
CA ILE A 64 -8.36 -3.16 -9.03
C ILE A 64 -8.79 -4.63 -9.21
N GLU A 65 -9.89 -4.88 -9.90
CA GLU A 65 -10.39 -6.25 -10.12
C GLU A 65 -9.41 -7.12 -10.92
N ASP A 66 -8.80 -6.56 -11.97
CA ASP A 66 -7.84 -7.27 -12.80
C ASP A 66 -6.56 -7.60 -12.03
N GLU A 67 -6.02 -6.63 -11.28
CA GLU A 67 -4.73 -6.81 -10.58
C GLU A 67 -4.87 -7.68 -9.33
N ILE A 68 -6.03 -7.69 -8.66
CA ILE A 68 -6.35 -8.66 -7.60
C ILE A 68 -6.24 -10.09 -8.14
N LYS A 69 -6.85 -10.36 -9.31
CA LYS A 69 -6.86 -11.70 -9.92
C LYS A 69 -5.47 -12.07 -10.43
N ARG A 70 -4.82 -11.15 -11.15
CA ARG A 70 -3.53 -11.37 -11.82
C ARG A 70 -2.40 -11.59 -10.83
N ASN A 71 -2.31 -10.74 -9.81
CA ASN A 71 -1.18 -10.70 -8.88
C ASN A 71 -1.50 -11.31 -7.51
N ARG A 72 -2.65 -11.97 -7.36
CA ARG A 72 -3.10 -12.62 -6.10
C ARG A 72 -3.10 -11.66 -4.91
N ILE A 73 -3.38 -10.38 -5.18
CA ILE A 73 -3.43 -9.33 -4.15
C ILE A 73 -4.67 -9.58 -3.28
N LYS A 74 -4.49 -9.52 -1.97
CA LYS A 74 -5.61 -9.51 -1.02
C LYS A 74 -5.93 -8.08 -0.62
N LEU A 75 -7.20 -7.71 -0.69
CA LEU A 75 -7.64 -6.44 -0.11
C LEU A 75 -7.60 -6.53 1.41
N LEU A 76 -6.98 -5.54 2.03
CA LEU A 76 -6.98 -5.37 3.48
C LEU A 76 -8.09 -4.37 3.86
N PRO A 77 -9.19 -4.81 4.51
CA PRO A 77 -10.23 -3.90 4.97
C PRO A 77 -9.70 -2.96 6.06
N LEU A 78 -10.43 -1.85 6.26
CA LEU A 78 -10.18 -0.93 7.36
C LEU A 78 -11.11 -1.27 8.51
N ASP A 79 -10.54 -1.70 9.62
CA ASP A 79 -11.27 -2.00 10.86
C ASP A 79 -11.12 -0.86 11.88
N LEU A 80 -12.03 -0.81 12.86
CA LEU A 80 -11.98 0.19 13.94
C LEU A 80 -10.67 0.11 14.74
N SER A 81 -10.09 -1.09 14.89
CA SER A 81 -8.80 -1.29 15.55
C SER A 81 -7.68 -0.52 14.86
N HIS A 82 -7.65 -0.51 13.52
CA HIS A 82 -6.68 0.26 12.73
C HIS A 82 -6.84 1.77 12.97
N ILE A 83 -8.08 2.24 13.12
CA ILE A 83 -8.35 3.66 13.38
C ILE A 83 -7.92 4.03 14.81
N TYR A 84 -8.27 3.23 15.81
CA TYR A 84 -7.93 3.54 17.21
C TYR A 84 -6.43 3.47 17.48
N ALA A 85 -5.69 2.61 16.78
CA ALA A 85 -4.23 2.54 16.88
C ALA A 85 -3.52 3.83 16.44
N LEU A 86 -4.17 4.70 15.65
CA LEU A 86 -3.62 6.01 15.27
C LEU A 86 -3.27 6.91 16.47
N ASN A 87 -3.96 6.74 17.61
CA ASN A 87 -3.71 7.50 18.83
C ASN A 87 -2.31 7.23 19.41
N ASN A 88 -1.73 6.06 19.11
CA ASN A 88 -0.41 5.66 19.59
C ASN A 88 0.71 5.96 18.59
N LEU A 89 0.37 6.45 17.39
CA LEU A 89 1.36 6.77 16.36
C LEU A 89 2.04 8.10 16.63
N SER A 90 3.37 8.08 16.58
CA SER A 90 4.20 9.27 16.55
C SER A 90 3.86 10.17 15.34
N ASN A 91 4.07 11.47 15.51
CA ASN A 91 3.67 12.49 14.52
C ASN A 91 4.73 12.75 13.44
N HIS A 92 5.32 11.70 12.86
CA HIS A 92 6.28 11.83 11.76
C HIS A 92 5.59 12.06 10.40
N HIS A 93 4.41 11.46 10.17
CA HIS A 93 3.56 11.71 9.00
C HIS A 93 2.37 12.61 9.34
N ARG A 94 2.06 13.48 8.36
CA ARG A 94 0.87 14.34 8.37
C ARG A 94 -0.24 13.84 7.46
N ASP A 95 0.09 13.04 6.44
CA ASP A 95 -0.90 12.48 5.53
C ASP A 95 -1.76 11.44 6.27
N PRO A 96 -3.09 11.60 6.33
CA PRO A 96 -3.96 10.63 6.99
C PRO A 96 -3.92 9.23 6.35
N PHE A 97 -3.65 9.12 5.05
CA PHE A 97 -3.59 7.81 4.37
C PHE A 97 -2.33 7.04 4.78
N ASP A 98 -1.17 7.69 4.76
CA ASP A 98 0.10 7.09 5.23
C ASP A 98 -0.01 6.64 6.69
N ARG A 99 -0.61 7.47 7.55
CA ARG A 99 -0.83 7.12 8.96
C ARG A 99 -1.71 5.88 9.13
N LEU A 100 -2.74 5.74 8.31
CA LEU A 100 -3.59 4.55 8.31
C LEU A 100 -2.86 3.32 7.79
N LEU A 101 -2.02 3.45 6.75
CA LEU A 101 -1.18 2.35 6.26
C LEU A 101 -0.17 1.88 7.32
N ILE A 102 0.47 2.81 8.01
CA ILE A 102 1.35 2.51 9.16
C ILE A 102 0.57 1.76 10.23
N SER A 103 -0.61 2.26 10.59
CA SER A 103 -1.46 1.64 11.61
C SER A 103 -1.89 0.21 11.23
N GLN A 104 -2.23 -0.01 9.96
CA GLN A 104 -2.55 -1.34 9.44
C GLN A 104 -1.33 -2.25 9.42
N SER A 105 -0.16 -1.75 9.01
CA SER A 105 1.10 -2.50 9.04
C SER A 105 1.44 -2.95 10.47
N GLN A 106 1.31 -2.07 11.47
CA GLN A 106 1.51 -2.41 12.88
C GLN A 106 0.49 -3.43 13.38
N SER A 107 -0.80 -3.17 13.16
CA SER A 107 -1.89 -4.00 13.72
C SER A 107 -1.88 -5.42 13.15
N GLU A 108 -1.60 -5.55 11.86
CA GLU A 108 -1.61 -6.82 11.14
C GLU A 108 -0.23 -7.49 11.05
N LYS A 109 0.80 -6.84 11.60
CA LYS A 109 2.20 -7.29 11.54
C LYS A 109 2.66 -7.56 10.11
N LEU A 110 2.37 -6.61 9.22
CA LEU A 110 2.73 -6.68 7.80
C LEU A 110 3.95 -5.82 7.53
N VAL A 111 4.91 -6.34 6.77
CA VAL A 111 6.04 -5.55 6.27
C VAL A 111 5.52 -4.56 5.23
N ILE A 112 5.82 -3.27 5.40
CA ILE A 112 5.38 -2.24 4.45
C ILE A 112 6.36 -2.12 3.29
N VAL A 113 5.84 -2.11 2.06
CA VAL A 113 6.65 -1.92 0.85
C VAL A 113 6.46 -0.50 0.37
N SER A 114 7.45 0.36 0.61
CA SER A 114 7.38 1.79 0.30
C SER A 114 8.78 2.38 0.12
N ILE A 115 8.92 3.33 -0.81
CA ILE A 115 10.16 4.10 -0.99
C ILE A 115 10.32 5.17 0.09
N ASP A 116 9.24 5.54 0.78
CA ASP A 116 9.29 6.61 1.79
C ASP A 116 10.00 6.13 3.06
N ALA A 117 11.24 6.57 3.24
CA ALA A 117 12.06 6.25 4.40
C ALA A 117 11.51 6.82 5.72
N LYS A 118 10.52 7.73 5.71
CA LYS A 118 9.89 8.22 6.94
C LYS A 118 9.12 7.13 7.68
N PHE A 119 8.73 6.07 7.00
CA PHE A 119 8.10 4.90 7.63
C PHE A 119 9.08 4.20 8.60
N ASP A 120 10.40 4.36 8.42
CA ASP A 120 11.43 3.83 9.35
C ASP A 120 11.39 4.51 10.74
N GLY A 121 10.66 5.63 10.88
CA GLY A 121 10.42 6.29 12.16
C GLY A 121 9.32 5.64 13.01
N TYR A 122 8.74 4.54 12.56
CA TYR A 122 7.68 3.80 13.25
C TYR A 122 8.15 2.40 13.61
N GLU A 123 7.48 1.76 14.56
CA GLU A 123 7.73 0.37 14.94
C GLU A 123 7.14 -0.61 13.90
N ILE A 124 7.63 -0.53 12.66
CA ILE A 124 7.27 -1.38 11.52
C ILE A 124 8.53 -1.74 10.74
N GLU A 125 8.45 -2.83 9.97
CA GLU A 125 9.49 -3.19 9.01
C GLU A 125 9.12 -2.60 7.65
N ARG A 126 10.04 -1.84 7.04
CA ARG A 126 9.90 -1.32 5.67
C ARG A 126 10.87 -2.02 4.72
N LEU A 127 10.38 -2.35 3.53
CA LEU A 127 11.19 -2.81 2.41
C LEU A 127 11.08 -1.85 1.22
N TRP A 128 12.21 -1.58 0.58
CA TRP A 128 12.30 -0.92 -0.71
C TRP A 128 13.36 -1.57 -1.57
#